data_AF-A0AA47N7Y6-F1
#
_entry.id   AF-A0AA47N7Y6-F1
#
_cell.length_a   1.000
_cell.length_b   1.000
_cell.length_c   1.000
_cell.angle_alpha   90.00
_cell.angle_beta   90.00
_cell.angle_gamma   90.00
#
_symmetry.space_group_name_H-M   'P 1'
#
loop_
_entity.id
_entity.type
_entity.pdbx_description
1 polymer ?
#
loop_
_entity_poly.entity_id
_entity_poly.type
_entity_poly.pdbx_seq_one_letter_code
_entity_poly.pdbx_strand_id
1 'polypeptide(L)'
;MHIRHHSAARLLLCCQITHPHTHSREHSTPILKQLQWLPIQHRINFKILLITYKALNNLAPPPYRPPQTSSNTNLLTPITSSKHRTLGDRAFAIAAPTLCYSLHPNIRNSDSNSFKSQLKTHLFKKAYDP
;
A
#
# COMPACT_ATOMS: atom_id res chain seq x y z
N MET A 1 2.37 -16.93 19.14
CA MET A 1 3.70 -17.03 18.51
C MET A 1 3.56 -17.02 17.00
N HIS A 2 3.80 -15.89 16.32
CA HIS A 2 3.78 -15.83 14.85
C HIS A 2 4.75 -14.76 14.33
N ILE A 3 6.04 -14.97 14.62
CA ILE A 3 7.14 -14.19 14.03
C ILE A 3 8.13 -15.22 13.46
N ARG A 4 7.84 -15.76 12.28
CA ARG A 4 8.77 -16.66 11.57
C ARG A 4 8.74 -16.49 10.04
N HIS A 5 8.69 -15.27 9.50
CA HIS A 5 8.77 -15.11 8.02
C HIS A 5 9.56 -13.88 7.51
N HIS A 6 10.35 -13.19 8.35
CA HIS A 6 11.26 -12.13 7.85
C HIS A 6 12.68 -12.62 7.50
N SER A 7 13.08 -13.80 7.99
CA SER A 7 14.48 -14.25 7.91
C SER A 7 14.91 -14.71 6.51
N ALA A 8 14.00 -15.31 5.73
CA ALA A 8 14.32 -15.84 4.40
C ALA A 8 14.60 -14.73 3.36
N ALA A 9 13.98 -13.56 3.51
CA ALA A 9 14.21 -12.41 2.62
C ALA A 9 15.64 -11.85 2.73
N ARG A 10 16.32 -12.07 3.85
CA ARG A 10 17.69 -11.56 4.09
C ARG A 10 18.76 -12.33 3.31
N LEU A 11 18.54 -13.63 3.07
CA LEU A 11 19.48 -14.47 2.32
C LEU A 11 19.46 -14.15 0.82
N LEU A 12 18.30 -13.80 0.26
CA LEU A 12 18.18 -13.42 -1.15
C LEU A 12 18.79 -12.05 -1.47
N LEU A 13 18.87 -11.15 -0.49
CA LEU A 13 19.53 -9.84 -0.65
C LEU A 13 21.07 -9.96 -0.72
N CYS A 14 21.65 -11.02 -0.13
CA CYS A 14 23.10 -11.20 -0.09
C CYS A 14 23.69 -11.62 -1.45
N CYS A 15 22.95 -12.40 -2.25
CA CYS A 15 23.39 -12.79 -3.60
C CYS A 15 23.40 -11.63 -4.61
N GLN A 16 22.78 -10.48 -4.30
CA GLN A 16 22.71 -9.33 -5.20
C GLN A 16 23.95 -8.42 -5.13
N ILE A 17 24.84 -8.60 -4.14
CA ILE A 17 25.95 -7.67 -3.88
C ILE A 17 27.22 -8.05 -4.66
N THR A 18 27.36 -9.28 -5.16
CA THR A 18 28.64 -9.75 -5.73
C THR A 18 28.78 -9.65 -7.25
N HIS A 19 27.75 -9.35 -8.05
CA HIS A 19 27.86 -9.35 -9.52
C HIS A 19 27.13 -8.14 -10.16
N PRO A 20 27.84 -7.09 -10.64
CA PRO A 20 27.22 -5.84 -11.08
C PRO A 20 26.68 -5.87 -12.53
N HIS A 21 26.48 -7.03 -13.16
CA HIS A 21 26.08 -7.05 -14.56
C HIS A 21 25.18 -8.24 -14.96
N THR A 22 23.98 -8.33 -14.38
CA THR A 22 22.89 -9.13 -14.97
C THR A 22 21.58 -8.34 -14.92
N HIS A 23 20.80 -8.43 -16.00
CA HIS A 23 19.49 -7.78 -16.17
C HIS A 23 18.50 -8.30 -15.11
N SER A 24 18.54 -7.66 -13.93
CA SER A 24 18.05 -8.17 -12.63
C SER A 24 16.53 -8.05 -12.42
N ARG A 25 15.74 -8.07 -13.48
CA ARG A 25 14.26 -8.00 -13.38
C ARG A 25 13.58 -9.32 -13.70
N GLU A 26 14.23 -10.23 -14.41
CA GLU A 26 13.57 -11.43 -14.94
C GLU A 26 13.70 -12.67 -14.04
N HIS A 27 14.74 -12.76 -13.21
CA HIS A 27 14.99 -13.96 -12.40
C HIS A 27 14.29 -13.96 -11.02
N SER A 28 13.93 -12.80 -10.47
CA SER A 28 13.27 -12.72 -9.15
C SER A 28 11.74 -12.84 -9.19
N THR A 29 11.12 -12.51 -10.33
CA THR A 29 9.68 -12.62 -10.59
C THR A 29 9.12 -14.05 -10.51
N PRO A 30 9.77 -15.12 -11.01
CA PRO A 30 9.22 -16.48 -10.91
C PRO A 30 9.14 -16.99 -9.46
N ILE A 31 10.14 -16.69 -8.62
CA ILE A 31 10.16 -17.10 -7.21
C ILE A 31 9.03 -16.43 -6.44
N LEU A 32 8.82 -15.13 -6.66
CA LEU A 32 7.73 -14.39 -6.02
C LEU A 32 6.35 -14.85 -6.50
N LYS A 33 6.21 -15.22 -7.78
CA LYS A 33 4.98 -15.81 -8.35
C LYS A 33 4.68 -17.17 -7.73
N GLN A 34 5.69 -18.04 -7.60
CA GLN A 34 5.57 -19.36 -6.97
C GLN A 34 5.17 -19.27 -5.48
N LEU A 35 5.68 -18.25 -4.77
CA LEU A 35 5.32 -17.96 -3.38
C LEU A 35 3.99 -17.21 -3.21
N GLN A 36 3.30 -16.85 -4.31
CA GLN A 36 2.11 -16.00 -4.32
C GLN A 36 2.31 -14.64 -3.62
N TRP A 37 3.54 -14.13 -3.64
CA TRP A 37 3.88 -12.88 -2.98
C TRP A 37 3.63 -11.70 -3.91
N LEU A 38 2.84 -10.74 -3.43
CA LEU A 38 2.63 -9.50 -4.14
C LEU A 38 3.89 -8.61 -4.02
N PRO A 39 4.38 -7.96 -5.10
CA PRO A 39 5.52 -7.04 -5.00
C PRO A 39 5.25 -5.88 -4.03
N ILE A 40 6.31 -5.34 -3.43
CA ILE A 40 6.22 -4.32 -2.37
C ILE A 40 5.37 -3.11 -2.79
N GLN A 41 5.55 -2.61 -4.01
CA GLN A 41 4.77 -1.48 -4.56
C GLN A 41 3.26 -1.79 -4.56
N HIS A 42 2.88 -2.99 -5.00
CA HIS A 42 1.49 -3.44 -5.03
C HIS A 42 0.93 -3.70 -3.61
N ARG A 43 1.76 -4.09 -2.64
CA ARG A 43 1.34 -4.20 -1.23
C ARG A 43 1.01 -2.84 -0.61
N ILE A 44 1.76 -1.79 -0.96
CA ILE A 44 1.46 -0.42 -0.52
C ILE A 44 0.10 0.01 -1.08
N ASN A 45 -0.13 -0.18 -2.38
CA ASN A 45 -1.41 0.13 -3.02
C ASN A 45 -2.56 -0.67 -2.40
N PHE A 46 -2.37 -1.96 -2.13
CA PHE A 46 -3.35 -2.81 -1.44
C PHE A 46 -3.76 -2.23 -0.08
N LYS A 47 -2.79 -1.79 0.74
CA LYS A 47 -3.09 -1.19 2.05
C LYS A 47 -3.83 0.14 1.93
N ILE A 48 -3.41 1.02 1.03
CA ILE A 48 -4.09 2.31 0.81
C ILE A 48 -5.55 2.05 0.45
N LEU A 49 -5.79 1.20 -0.56
CA LEU A 49 -7.13 0.89 -1.06
C LEU A 49 -8.01 0.20 -0.01
N LEU A 50 -7.45 -0.67 0.82
CA LEU A 50 -8.18 -1.30 1.92
C LEU A 50 -8.60 -0.28 2.98
N ILE A 51 -7.73 0.66 3.32
CA ILE A 51 -8.07 1.74 4.27
C ILE A 51 -9.14 2.65 3.67
N THR A 52 -9.00 3.03 2.40
CA THR A 52 -9.99 3.85 1.69
C THR A 52 -11.36 3.18 1.65
N TYR A 53 -11.42 1.89 1.32
CA TYR A 53 -12.68 1.13 1.32
C TYR A 53 -13.34 1.12 2.70
N LYS A 54 -12.57 0.88 3.77
CA LYS A 54 -13.11 0.90 5.13
C LYS A 54 -13.63 2.28 5.54
N ALA A 55 -12.93 3.35 5.15
CA ALA A 55 -13.34 4.71 5.43
C ALA A 55 -14.66 5.05 4.72
N LEU A 56 -14.83 4.63 3.46
CA LEU A 56 -16.05 4.88 2.69
C LEU A 56 -17.26 4.09 3.18
N ASN A 57 -17.05 2.88 3.73
CA ASN A 57 -18.14 2.02 4.21
C ASN A 57 -18.44 2.21 5.70
N ASN A 58 -17.96 3.30 6.33
CA ASN A 58 -18.12 3.55 7.77
C ASN A 58 -17.60 2.41 8.67
N LEU A 59 -16.64 1.62 8.18
CA LEU A 59 -15.99 0.54 8.91
C LEU A 59 -14.69 1.00 9.58
N ALA A 60 -14.34 2.28 9.44
CA ALA A 60 -13.22 2.89 10.12
C ALA A 60 -13.62 3.24 11.57
N PRO A 61 -12.69 3.12 12.54
CA PRO A 61 -12.95 3.62 13.89
C PRO A 61 -13.26 5.12 13.84
N PRO A 62 -14.07 5.63 14.79
CA PRO A 62 -14.37 7.04 14.86
C PRO A 62 -13.06 7.85 14.97
N PRO A 63 -13.02 9.07 14.40
CA PRO A 63 -11.84 9.91 14.47
C PRO A 63 -11.40 10.08 15.92
N TYR A 64 -10.11 9.91 16.17
CA TYR A 64 -9.54 10.10 17.49
C TYR A 64 -9.76 11.57 17.90
N ARG A 65 -10.67 11.77 18.85
CA ARG A 65 -10.90 13.07 19.48
C ARG A 65 -10.12 13.06 20.78
N PRO A 66 -8.95 13.72 20.85
CA PRO A 66 -8.27 13.85 22.13
C PRO A 66 -9.21 14.53 23.12
N PRO A 67 -9.22 14.13 24.41
CA PRO A 67 -9.95 14.86 25.43
C PRO A 67 -9.47 16.32 25.38
N GLN A 68 -10.41 17.25 25.26
CA GLN A 68 -10.10 18.68 25.24
C GLN A 68 -9.59 19.06 26.63
N THR A 69 -8.28 19.01 26.83
CA THR A 69 -7.65 19.63 28.00
C THR A 69 -7.80 21.13 27.81
N SER A 70 -8.71 21.72 28.57
CA SER A 70 -8.90 23.16 28.66
C SER A 70 -7.65 23.79 29.26
N SER A 71 -6.70 24.21 28.42
CA SER A 71 -5.67 25.21 28.72
C SER A 71 -4.81 25.47 27.48
N ASN A 72 -5.03 26.64 26.86
CA ASN A 72 -4.10 27.45 26.07
C ASN A 72 -2.78 26.81 25.64
N THR A 73 -2.60 26.60 24.34
CA THR A 73 -1.67 27.39 23.50
C THR A 73 -1.67 26.85 22.06
N ASN A 74 -1.89 27.78 21.13
CA ASN A 74 -1.75 27.70 19.69
C ASN A 74 -0.83 26.59 19.14
N LEU A 75 -1.41 25.49 18.64
CA LEU A 75 -0.72 24.56 17.76
C LEU A 75 -1.63 24.16 16.57
N LEU A 76 -2.12 25.16 15.85
CA LEU A 76 -2.48 24.97 14.45
C LEU A 76 -1.40 25.63 13.60
N THR A 77 -0.31 24.92 13.34
CA THR A 77 0.51 25.24 12.17
C THR A 77 -0.24 24.73 10.94
N PRO A 78 -0.73 25.60 10.04
CA PRO A 78 -1.29 25.16 8.77
C PRO A 78 -0.22 24.41 7.99
N ILE A 79 -0.60 23.28 7.40
CA ILE A 79 0.25 22.47 6.54
C ILE A 79 0.86 23.40 5.48
N THR A 80 2.17 23.57 5.50
CA THR A 80 2.88 24.40 4.52
C THR A 80 2.78 23.72 3.15
N SER A 81 2.08 24.39 2.22
CA SER A 81 2.00 24.00 0.82
C SER A 81 3.39 24.10 0.18
N SER A 82 4.05 22.96 0.01
CA SER A 82 5.34 22.87 -0.71
C SER A 82 5.09 22.98 -2.22
N LYS A 83 5.77 23.93 -2.87
CA LYS A 83 5.68 24.22 -4.32
C LYS A 83 6.56 23.34 -5.20
N HIS A 84 7.27 22.37 -4.64
CA HIS A 84 8.01 21.40 -5.43
C HIS A 84 7.13 20.17 -5.70
N ARG A 85 7.36 19.45 -6.81
CA ARG A 85 6.81 18.10 -7.03
C ARG A 85 7.34 17.16 -5.93
N THR A 86 6.79 17.24 -4.72
CA THR A 86 7.45 16.76 -3.49
C THR A 86 6.42 16.34 -2.47
N LEU A 87 6.50 15.06 -2.05
CA LEU A 87 5.83 14.45 -0.89
C LEU A 87 4.28 14.43 -0.90
N GLY A 88 3.61 15.51 -1.30
CA GLY A 88 2.16 15.68 -1.33
C GLY A 88 1.44 14.68 -2.23
N ASP A 89 2.03 14.29 -3.36
CA ASP A 89 1.45 13.29 -4.26
C ASP A 89 1.35 11.89 -3.59
N ARG A 90 2.23 11.62 -2.61
CA ARG A 90 2.19 10.40 -1.80
C ARG A 90 1.27 10.53 -0.59
N ALA A 91 0.75 11.72 -0.30
CA ALA A 91 -0.20 11.93 0.78
C ALA A 91 -1.46 11.10 0.51
N PHE A 92 -2.04 10.53 1.58
CA PHE A 92 -3.23 9.69 1.46
C PHE A 92 -4.37 10.42 0.74
N ALA A 93 -4.55 11.72 1.01
CA ALA A 93 -5.58 12.56 0.39
C ALA A 93 -5.47 12.65 -1.15
N ILE A 94 -4.28 12.44 -1.71
CA ILE A 94 -4.03 12.47 -3.17
C ILE A 94 -3.91 11.05 -3.73
N ALA A 95 -3.12 10.19 -3.08
CA ALA A 95 -2.85 8.84 -3.55
C ALA A 95 -4.10 7.94 -3.49
N ALA A 96 -4.93 8.04 -2.45
CA ALA A 96 -6.12 7.20 -2.30
C ALA A 96 -7.15 7.40 -3.41
N PRO A 97 -7.63 8.64 -3.70
CA PRO A 97 -8.59 8.85 -4.79
C PRO A 97 -7.99 8.44 -6.13
N THR A 98 -6.73 8.80 -6.40
CA THR A 98 -6.03 8.43 -7.65
C THR A 98 -6.02 6.91 -7.88
N LEU A 99 -5.67 6.13 -6.85
CA LEU A 99 -5.70 4.67 -6.91
C LEU A 99 -7.12 4.12 -7.06
N CYS A 100 -8.10 4.70 -6.37
CA CYS A 100 -9.51 4.31 -6.50
C CYS A 100 -10.09 4.59 -7.90
N TYR A 101 -9.66 5.66 -8.58
CA TYR A 101 -10.07 5.93 -9.97
C TYR A 101 -9.42 4.98 -10.95
N SER A 102 -8.18 4.54 -10.68
CA SER A 102 -7.49 3.54 -11.51
C SER A 102 -8.01 2.10 -11.35
N LEU A 103 -8.97 1.90 -10.45
CA LEU A 103 -9.53 0.60 -10.09
C LEU A 103 -10.83 0.35 -10.85
N HIS A 104 -10.99 -0.88 -11.34
CA HIS A 104 -12.20 -1.25 -12.07
C HIS A 104 -13.45 -1.14 -11.15
N PRO A 105 -14.56 -0.56 -11.63
CA PRO A 105 -15.75 -0.31 -10.80
C PRO A 105 -16.34 -1.59 -10.19
N ASN A 106 -16.20 -2.72 -10.88
CA ASN A 106 -16.65 -4.03 -10.40
C ASN A 106 -16.00 -4.43 -9.06
N ILE A 107 -14.75 -4.05 -8.84
CA ILE A 107 -14.02 -4.33 -7.59
C ILE A 107 -14.36 -3.26 -6.55
N ARG A 108 -14.62 -2.02 -6.97
CA ARG A 108 -14.94 -0.93 -6.04
C ARG A 108 -16.28 -1.14 -5.33
N ASN A 109 -17.25 -1.68 -6.07
CA ASN A 109 -18.62 -1.89 -5.59
C ASN A 109 -18.85 -3.31 -5.04
N SER A 110 -17.80 -4.13 -4.92
CA SER A 110 -17.92 -5.46 -4.36
C SER A 110 -18.20 -5.43 -2.85
N ASP A 111 -18.83 -6.48 -2.34
CA ASP A 111 -19.08 -6.66 -0.91
C ASP A 111 -17.77 -6.70 -0.10
N SER A 112 -17.86 -6.29 1.17
CA SER A 112 -16.70 -6.21 2.08
C SER A 112 -15.94 -7.54 2.22
N ASN A 113 -16.68 -8.66 2.11
CA ASN A 113 -16.12 -10.01 2.21
C ASN A 113 -15.32 -10.40 0.96
N SER A 114 -15.77 -10.01 -0.24
CA SER A 114 -15.16 -10.37 -1.52
C SER A 114 -14.11 -9.35 -1.99
N PHE A 115 -14.22 -8.10 -1.55
CA PHE A 115 -13.34 -6.98 -1.91
C PHE A 115 -11.84 -7.31 -1.76
N LYS A 116 -11.45 -7.86 -0.60
CA LYS A 116 -10.03 -8.18 -0.33
C LYS A 116 -9.47 -9.21 -1.31
N SER A 117 -10.27 -10.22 -1.62
CA SER A 117 -9.88 -11.31 -2.53
C SER A 117 -9.74 -10.77 -3.95
N GLN A 118 -10.77 -10.07 -4.44
CA GLN A 118 -10.77 -9.48 -5.78
C GLN A 118 -9.65 -8.45 -5.96
N LEU A 119 -9.40 -7.61 -4.96
CA LEU A 119 -8.32 -6.62 -4.99
C LEU A 119 -6.94 -7.30 -5.06
N LYS A 120 -6.71 -8.33 -4.24
CA LYS A 120 -5.45 -9.09 -4.27
C LYS A 120 -5.24 -9.75 -5.63
N THR A 121 -6.27 -10.37 -6.19
CA THR A 121 -6.24 -11.00 -7.51
C THR A 121 -5.94 -9.99 -8.61
N HIS A 122 -6.62 -8.84 -8.63
CA HIS A 122 -6.39 -7.79 -9.62
C HIS A 122 -4.96 -7.24 -9.56
N LEU A 123 -4.45 -6.96 -8.36
CA LEU A 123 -3.07 -6.48 -8.18
C LEU A 123 -2.04 -7.56 -8.52
N PHE A 124 -2.36 -8.84 -8.32
CA PHE A 124 -1.47 -9.95 -8.68
C PHE A 124 -1.39 -10.11 -10.20
N LYS A 125 -2.52 -10.04 -10.91
CA LYS A 125 -2.56 -10.01 -12.37
C LYS A 125 -1.75 -8.84 -12.91
N LYS A 126 -1.99 -7.62 -12.41
CA LYS A 126 -1.23 -6.41 -12.80
C LYS A 126 0.29 -6.51 -12.56
N ALA A 127 0.72 -7.35 -11.62
CA ALA A 127 2.13 -7.51 -11.28
C ALA A 127 2.85 -8.61 -12.09
N TYR A 128 2.14 -9.61 -12.60
CA TYR A 128 2.73 -10.84 -13.16
C TYR A 128 2.14 -11.30 -14.49
N ASP A 129 1.01 -10.76 -14.94
CA ASP A 129 0.49 -10.93 -16.29
C ASP A 129 0.97 -9.74 -17.15
N PRO A 130 1.59 -9.99 -18.32
CA PRO A 130 2.13 -8.95 -19.20
C PRO A 130 1.05 -8.14 -19.91
#